data_AF-L1J0F4-F1
#
_entry.id   AF-L1J0F4-F1
#
_cell.length_a   1.000
_cell.length_b   1.000
_cell.length_c   1.000
_cell.angle_alpha   90.00
_cell.angle_beta   90.00
_cell.angle_gamma   90.00
#
_symmetry.space_group_name_H-M   'P 1'
#
loop_
_entity.id
_entity.type
_entity.pdbx_description
1 polymer ?
#
loop_
_entity_poly.entity_id
_entity_poly.type
_entity_poly.pdbx_seq_one_letter_code
_entity_poly.pdbx_strand_id
1 'polypeptide(L)'
;MAKFVTVSYVYSQHSGLASTLITDSEYPQRVAINLVESILEEFQSQYTEDSISQSSRDGCMEFPELEDMLSKYQVDDDDHDDDDDDGEDDDDGEEDDDDDDDEEEDDDDNIIFFL
;
A
#
# COMPACT_ATOMS: atom_id res chain seq x y z
N MET A 1 -11.90 -14.51 17.51
CA MET A 1 -10.95 -13.44 17.84
C MET A 1 -9.95 -13.44 16.71
N ALA A 2 -10.12 -12.53 15.74
CA ALA A 2 -9.21 -12.40 14.61
C ALA A 2 -7.81 -12.04 15.14
N LYS A 3 -6.77 -12.61 14.54
CA LYS A 3 -5.39 -12.37 14.91
C LYS A 3 -4.73 -11.60 13.77
N PHE A 4 -4.63 -10.29 13.93
CA PHE A 4 -3.88 -9.45 13.02
C PHE A 4 -2.38 -9.70 13.19
N VAL A 5 -1.67 -9.95 12.10
CA VAL A 5 -0.23 -10.18 12.07
C VAL A 5 0.37 -9.18 11.10
N THR A 6 1.10 -8.20 11.64
CA THR A 6 1.81 -7.21 10.85
C THR A 6 3.28 -7.57 10.70
N VAL A 7 3.88 -7.13 9.61
CA VAL A 7 5.30 -7.27 9.30
C VAL A 7 5.89 -5.87 9.12
N SER A 8 7.08 -5.64 9.68
CA SER A 8 7.79 -4.38 9.55
C SER A 8 9.09 -4.57 8.79
N TYR A 9 9.25 -3.77 7.74
CA TYR A 9 10.44 -3.69 6.90
C TYR A 9 11.21 -2.44 7.27
N VAL A 10 12.42 -2.62 7.79
CA VAL A 10 13.29 -1.53 8.23
C VAL A 10 14.52 -1.50 7.35
N TYR A 11 14.80 -0.34 6.74
CA TYR A 11 15.99 -0.12 5.93
C TYR A 11 16.78 1.07 6.48
N SER A 12 18.03 0.81 6.84
CA SER A 12 18.94 1.82 7.39
C SER A 12 20.13 2.03 6.46
N GLN A 13 20.41 3.29 6.12
CA GLN A 13 21.55 3.68 5.31
C GLN A 13 22.75 4.09 6.16
N HIS A 14 23.94 4.04 5.55
CA HIS A 14 25.18 4.49 6.17
C HIS A 14 25.20 6.00 6.49
N SER A 15 24.38 6.80 5.80
CA SER A 15 24.20 8.24 6.03
C SER A 15 23.48 8.56 7.35
N GLY A 16 22.97 7.54 8.05
CA GLY A 16 22.17 7.71 9.27
C GLY A 16 20.68 7.93 9.00
N LEU A 17 20.25 7.91 7.74
CA LEU A 17 18.85 7.89 7.35
C LEU A 17 18.30 6.45 7.46
N ALA A 18 17.11 6.31 8.01
CA ALA A 18 16.40 5.05 8.08
C ALA A 18 14.94 5.25 7.64
N SER A 19 14.32 4.18 7.19
CA SER A 19 12.89 4.13 6.89
C SER A 19 12.29 2.86 7.46
N THR A 20 11.01 2.94 7.80
CA THR A 20 10.23 1.79 8.27
C THR A 20 8.90 1.75 7.54
N LEU A 21 8.60 0.62 6.92
CA LEU A 21 7.30 0.30 6.32
C LEU A 21 6.64 -0.81 7.14
N ILE A 22 5.39 -0.63 7.53
CA ILE A 22 4.58 -1.64 8.22
C ILE A 22 3.47 -2.07 7.26
N THR A 23 3.31 -3.37 7.10
CA THR A 23 2.29 -3.98 6.23
C THR A 23 1.66 -5.17 6.95
N ASP A 24 0.60 -5.73 6.39
CA ASP A 24 0.11 -7.04 6.77
C ASP A 24 1.04 -8.16 6.35
N SER A 25 0.90 -9.31 7.00
CA SER A 25 1.79 -10.46 6.77
C SER A 25 1.64 -11.12 5.40
N GLU A 26 0.55 -10.83 4.71
CA GLU A 26 0.24 -11.34 3.37
C GLU A 26 0.83 -10.43 2.28
N TYR A 27 1.23 -9.20 2.64
CA TYR A 27 1.84 -8.25 1.72
C TYR A 27 3.15 -8.82 1.13
N PRO A 28 3.33 -8.82 -0.21
CA PRO A 28 4.50 -9.42 -0.82
C PRO A 28 5.80 -8.74 -0.39
N GLN A 29 6.68 -9.51 0.26
CA GLN A 29 7.97 -9.01 0.76
C GLN A 29 8.80 -8.24 -0.29
N ARG A 30 8.81 -8.70 -1.55
CA ARG A 30 9.57 -8.02 -2.61
C ARG A 30 9.01 -6.63 -2.92
N VAL A 31 7.69 -6.49 -2.91
CA VAL A 31 7.02 -5.21 -3.16
C VAL A 31 7.34 -4.24 -2.02
N ALA A 32 7.25 -4.69 -0.77
CA ALA A 32 7.58 -3.88 0.40
C ALA A 32 9.02 -3.36 0.39
N ILE A 33 10.00 -4.24 0.11
CA ILE A 33 11.41 -3.84 0.06
C ILE A 33 11.67 -2.84 -1.07
N ASN A 34 11.12 -3.09 -2.27
CA ASN A 34 11.28 -2.17 -3.40
C ASN A 34 10.63 -0.81 -3.13
N LEU A 35 9.46 -0.80 -2.48
CA LEU A 35 8.77 0.44 -2.10
C LEU A 35 9.60 1.25 -1.11
N VAL A 36 10.14 0.60 -0.07
CA VAL A 36 11.04 1.23 0.91
C VAL A 36 12.26 1.87 0.24
N GLU A 37 12.91 1.16 -0.67
CA GLU A 37 14.06 1.68 -1.42
C GLU A 37 13.66 2.89 -2.29
N SER A 38 12.54 2.78 -3.01
CA SER A 38 12.04 3.85 -3.90
C SER A 38 11.69 5.13 -3.12
N ILE A 39 11.01 5.00 -1.98
CA ILE A 39 10.66 6.14 -1.12
C ILE A 39 11.93 6.84 -0.61
N LEU A 40 12.93 6.08 -0.17
CA LEU A 40 14.18 6.64 0.31
C LEU A 40 14.97 7.37 -0.79
N GLU A 41 15.00 6.81 -2.00
CA GLU A 41 15.65 7.46 -3.14
C GLU A 41 14.97 8.78 -3.50
N GLU A 42 13.64 8.81 -3.55
CA GLU A 42 12.88 10.02 -3.85
C GLU A 42 13.04 11.08 -2.74
N PHE A 43 13.00 10.66 -1.48
CA PHE A 43 13.24 11.55 -0.34
C PHE A 43 14.64 12.18 -0.40
N GLN A 44 15.67 11.41 -0.76
CA GLN A 44 17.04 11.90 -0.92
C GLN A 44 17.23 12.78 -2.16
N SER A 45 16.40 12.61 -3.19
CA SER A 45 16.37 13.50 -4.35
C SER A 45 15.89 14.90 -3.95
N GLN A 46 14.95 14.98 -3.01
CA GLN A 46 14.40 16.25 -2.52
C GLN A 46 15.24 16.90 -1.41
N TYR A 47 15.79 16.08 -0.49
CA TYR A 47 16.48 16.55 0.70
C TYR A 47 17.96 16.14 0.73
N THR A 48 18.83 17.14 0.82
CA THR A 48 20.28 16.90 0.98
C THR A 48 20.61 16.39 2.39
N GLU A 49 21.71 15.64 2.54
CA GLU A 49 22.18 15.15 3.85
C GLU A 49 22.35 16.27 4.88
N ASP A 50 22.83 17.45 4.46
CA ASP A 50 22.94 18.62 5.33
C ASP A 50 21.57 19.08 5.84
N SER A 51 20.57 19.16 4.95
CA SER A 51 19.19 19.54 5.32
C SER A 51 18.58 18.54 6.30
N ILE A 52 18.78 17.24 6.06
CA ILE A 52 18.29 16.16 6.92
C ILE A 52 18.96 16.25 8.30
N SER A 53 20.27 16.46 8.36
CA SER A 53 21.02 16.54 9.62
C SER A 53 20.67 17.78 10.47
N GLN A 54 20.22 18.85 9.84
CA GLN A 54 19.81 20.10 10.51
C GLN A 54 18.34 20.09 10.93
N SER A 55 17.55 19.14 10.42
CA SER A 55 16.19 18.92 10.89
C SER A 55 16.22 18.51 12.36
N SER A 56 15.48 19.27 13.17
CA SER A 56 15.53 19.17 14.64
C SER A 56 14.16 18.90 15.24
N ARG A 57 13.15 18.71 14.39
CA ARG A 57 11.76 18.54 14.78
C ARG A 57 10.99 17.75 13.73
N ASP A 58 10.12 16.87 14.22
CA ASP A 58 9.17 16.10 13.43
C ASP A 58 8.29 17.03 12.56
N GLY A 59 8.07 16.63 11.30
CA GLY A 59 7.26 17.38 10.34
C GLY A 59 7.91 18.63 9.77
N CYS A 60 9.22 18.84 9.95
CA CYS A 60 9.93 19.98 9.34
C CYS A 60 10.22 19.76 7.84
N MET A 61 10.22 18.52 7.38
CA MET A 61 10.44 18.12 5.99
C MET A 61 9.15 17.47 5.50
N GLU A 62 8.36 18.22 4.73
CA GLU A 62 7.13 17.72 4.14
C GLU A 62 7.46 16.83 2.94
N PHE A 63 6.86 15.65 2.88
CA PHE A 63 7.06 14.73 1.76
C PHE A 63 5.68 14.28 1.29
N PRO A 64 4.92 15.19 0.63
CA PRO A 64 3.54 14.94 0.24
C PRO A 64 3.41 13.82 -0.80
N GLU A 65 4.47 13.57 -1.59
CA GLU A 65 4.49 12.49 -2.58
C GLU A 65 4.42 11.10 -1.94
N LEU A 66 4.68 10.99 -0.63
CA LEU A 66 4.55 9.74 0.10
C LEU A 66 3.15 9.14 -0.03
N GLU A 67 2.11 9.95 0.10
CA GLU A 67 0.72 9.48 0.07
C GLU A 67 0.40 8.84 -1.29
N ASP A 68 0.74 9.54 -2.38
CA ASP A 68 0.58 9.04 -3.75
C ASP A 68 1.38 7.74 -3.99
N MET A 69 2.61 7.67 -3.45
CA MET A 69 3.46 6.48 -3.53
C MET A 69 2.89 5.31 -2.74
N LEU A 70 2.25 5.54 -1.60
CA LEU A 70 1.63 4.47 -0.82
C LEU A 70 0.36 3.96 -1.52
N SER A 71 -0.53 4.86 -1.95
CA SER A 71 -1.78 4.49 -2.63
C SER A 71 -1.54 3.65 -3.89
N LYS A 72 -0.51 3.97 -4.68
CA LYS A 72 -0.16 3.20 -5.88
C LYS A 72 0.26 1.75 -5.60
N TYR A 73 0.73 1.48 -4.38
CA TYR A 73 1.26 0.18 -3.97
C TYR A 73 0.30 -0.58 -3.05
N GLN A 74 -0.90 -0.05 -2.83
CA GLN A 74 -2.04 -0.85 -2.40
C GLN A 74 -2.44 -1.71 -3.60
N VAL A 75 -2.52 -3.01 -3.38
CA VAL A 75 -3.08 -3.92 -4.39
C VAL A 75 -4.59 -3.70 -4.35
N ASP A 76 -5.15 -3.13 -5.41
CA ASP A 76 -6.59 -3.20 -5.62
C ASP A 76 -6.89 -4.69 -5.88
N ASP A 77 -7.50 -5.38 -4.91
CA ASP A 77 -7.94 -6.78 -5.07
C ASP A 77 -9.08 -6.91 -6.13
N ASP A 78 -9.58 -5.79 -6.65
CA ASP A 78 -10.71 -5.70 -7.59
C ASP A 78 -10.38 -5.94 -9.08
N ASP A 79 -9.12 -6.16 -9.48
CA ASP A 79 -8.75 -6.34 -10.91
C ASP A 79 -8.75 -7.81 -11.40
N HIS A 80 -9.52 -8.72 -10.76
CA HIS A 80 -9.64 -10.11 -11.22
C HIS A 80 -11.04 -10.60 -11.61
N ASP A 81 -12.02 -9.71 -11.70
CA ASP A 81 -13.33 -10.05 -12.27
C ASP A 81 -13.54 -9.23 -13.56
N ASP A 82 -14.06 -9.90 -14.60
CA ASP A 82 -14.39 -9.40 -15.95
C ASP A 82 -13.33 -9.62 -17.05
N ASP A 83 -13.25 -10.85 -17.57
CA ASP A 83 -13.35 -11.12 -19.02
C ASP A 83 -13.03 -12.61 -19.29
N ASP A 84 -14.06 -13.45 -19.27
CA ASP A 84 -14.32 -14.54 -20.25
C ASP A 84 -15.59 -15.31 -19.82
N ASP A 85 -16.73 -14.62 -19.80
CA ASP A 85 -18.05 -15.27 -19.96
C ASP A 85 -18.41 -15.22 -21.45
N ASP A 86 -17.93 -16.21 -22.21
CA ASP A 86 -18.35 -16.45 -23.58
C ASP A 86 -19.75 -17.08 -23.57
N GLY A 87 -20.75 -16.21 -23.33
CA GLY A 87 -22.16 -16.55 -23.34
C GLY A 87 -22.57 -17.40 -24.54
N GLU A 88 -22.83 -18.68 -24.28
CA GLU A 88 -23.70 -19.50 -25.11
C GLU A 88 -25.14 -19.07 -24.82
N ASP A 89 -25.66 -18.15 -25.65
CA ASP A 89 -27.09 -17.83 -25.73
C ASP A 89 -27.87 -19.12 -26.01
N ASP A 90 -28.51 -19.72 -25.00
CA ASP A 90 -29.72 -20.50 -25.18
C ASP A 90 -30.49 -20.65 -23.86
N ASP A 91 -31.80 -20.38 -23.98
CA ASP A 91 -32.89 -20.82 -23.11
C ASP A 91 -33.31 -19.95 -21.92
N ASP A 92 -34.53 -20.23 -21.49
CA ASP A 92 -35.61 -19.31 -21.26
C ASP A 92 -36.11 -19.35 -19.80
N GLY A 93 -36.37 -18.17 -19.24
CA GLY A 93 -37.44 -18.00 -18.27
C GLY A 93 -37.08 -17.85 -16.79
N GLU A 94 -37.93 -17.00 -16.20
CA GLU A 94 -38.31 -16.85 -14.79
C GLU A 94 -37.38 -16.01 -13.90
N GLU A 95 -37.94 -14.85 -13.54
CA GLU A 95 -37.54 -13.95 -12.47
C GLU A 95 -37.60 -14.68 -11.12
N ASP A 96 -36.62 -14.47 -10.24
CA ASP A 96 -36.83 -14.52 -8.79
C ASP A 96 -35.84 -13.54 -8.13
N ASP A 97 -36.43 -12.64 -7.33
CA ASP A 97 -35.78 -11.68 -6.45
C ASP A 97 -34.92 -12.41 -5.40
N ASP A 98 -33.72 -11.91 -5.10
CA ASP A 98 -33.17 -11.87 -3.75
C ASP A 98 -32.08 -10.78 -3.69
N ASP A 99 -32.39 -9.71 -2.93
CA ASP A 99 -31.44 -8.70 -2.44
C ASP A 99 -30.40 -9.39 -1.54
N ASP A 100 -29.12 -9.26 -1.86
CA ASP A 100 -28.05 -9.30 -0.86
C ASP A 100 -27.03 -8.20 -1.23
N ASP A 101 -27.25 -7.02 -0.65
CA ASP A 101 -26.24 -5.96 -0.46
C ASP A 101 -25.22 -6.51 0.55
N ASP A 102 -24.22 -7.25 0.08
CA ASP A 102 -22.99 -7.43 0.83
C ASP A 102 -22.11 -6.19 0.60
N GLU A 103 -22.22 -5.23 1.53
CA GLU A 103 -21.22 -4.16 1.68
C GLU A 103 -19.90 -4.85 2.07
N GLU A 104 -19.04 -5.10 1.08
CA GLU A 104 -17.64 -5.47 1.32
C GLU A 104 -17.01 -4.35 2.16
N GLU A 105 -16.64 -4.68 3.40
CA GLU A 105 -15.89 -3.77 4.25
C GLU A 105 -14.52 -3.59 3.58
N ASP A 106 -14.28 -2.39 3.04
CA ASP A 106 -12.95 -1.92 2.64
C ASP A 106 -12.00 -2.10 3.83
N ASP A 107 -11.32 -3.25 3.90
CA ASP A 107 -10.20 -3.48 4.80
C ASP A 107 -9.06 -2.61 4.26
N ASP A 108 -9.05 -1.35 4.69
CA ASP A 108 -7.96 -0.41 4.50
C ASP A 108 -6.65 -1.11 4.91
N ASP A 109 -5.90 -1.60 3.92
CA ASP A 109 -4.53 -2.08 4.06
C ASP A 109 -3.70 -0.93 4.63
N ASN A 110 -3.56 -0.92 5.95
CA ASN A 110 -2.98 0.17 6.72
C ASN A 110 -1.45 0.10 6.60
N ILE A 111 -0.94 0.53 5.44
CA ILE A 111 0.49 0.76 5.27
C ILE A 111 0.87 2.02 6.05
N ILE A 112 1.59 1.82 7.14
CA ILE A 112 2.12 2.92 7.96
C ILE A 112 3.62 3.07 7.69
N PHE A 113 4.03 4.24 7.21
CA PHE A 113 5.42 4.58 6.93
C PHE A 113 5.94 5.65 7.90
N PHE A 114 7.18 5.47 8.36
CA PHE A 114 7.89 6.44 9.20
C PHE A 114 9.26 6.78 8.57
N LEU A 115 9.54 8.09 8.47
CA LEU A 115 10.83 8.70 8.14
C LEU A 115 11.48 9.29 9.40
#